data_AF-A0A4Q9Q7Q1-F1
#
_entry.id   AF-A0A4Q9Q7Q1-F1
#
_cell.length_a   1.000
_cell.length_b   1.000
_cell.length_c   1.000
_cell.angle_alpha   90.00
_cell.angle_beta   90.00
_cell.angle_gamma   90.00
#
_symmetry.space_group_name_H-M   'P 1'
#
loop_
_entity.id
_entity.type
_entity.pdbx_description
1 polymer ?
#
loop_
_entity_poly.entity_id
_entity_poly.type
_entity_poly.pdbx_seq_one_letter_code
_entity_poly.pdbx_strand_id
1 'polypeptide(L)'
;MIPVLLATIVALLPLASAHIALWHPSMYGFNVTQQTFPYDNRPVAPLQDFSFDQWWFHGHLDFPPNDGDIFPLPAGQAATAELGCNKGVTSFFASSEGRTDVSQGDNPCPSDDGSFPSGAMHTTGFDDLTGCALAIAYESDVHKIKPEDFTVFSVNQTCVWTKNTDFQVPERMPPCPEGGCHCAWFWIHAPDSGSEQNYMNGFRCNITGSASDVPLAKPQVPRRCGADPQHGKPDATPGNCTYGAKQPFYWFQKEQNNMFEDAFAPPFYTDLYNFKDGAQDDIFQDSYPNGIPAPIPEQTVVPTPVLNPGAASSTPTAPSSSTSAPQGHPSALFRGGNGKARGGKNDARSLKTIRDLRQKQKISR
;
A
#
# COMPACT_ATOMS: atom_id res chain seq x y z
N MET A 1 -3.66 -63.59 -21.73
CA MET A 1 -4.43 -62.40 -21.31
C MET A 1 -3.66 -61.76 -20.16
N ILE A 2 -2.98 -60.65 -20.41
CA ILE A 2 -2.16 -59.94 -19.40
C ILE A 2 -3.03 -58.77 -18.91
N PRO A 3 -3.32 -58.64 -17.60
CA PRO A 3 -4.03 -57.48 -17.10
C PRO A 3 -3.04 -56.33 -16.98
N VAL A 4 -3.30 -55.26 -17.73
CA VAL A 4 -2.62 -53.96 -17.56
C VAL A 4 -3.24 -53.31 -16.33
N LEU A 5 -2.50 -53.24 -15.23
CA LEU A 5 -2.83 -52.41 -14.08
C LEU A 5 -2.63 -50.94 -14.49
N LEU A 6 -3.73 -50.18 -14.64
CA LEU A 6 -3.65 -48.72 -14.61
C LEU A 6 -3.44 -48.29 -13.16
N ALA A 7 -2.22 -47.84 -12.83
CA ALA A 7 -1.96 -47.10 -11.61
C ALA A 7 -2.43 -45.65 -11.83
N THR A 8 -3.54 -45.27 -11.20
CA THR A 8 -3.95 -43.87 -11.06
C THR A 8 -2.98 -43.17 -10.12
N ILE A 9 -2.06 -42.38 -10.68
CA ILE A 9 -1.27 -41.41 -9.93
C ILE A 9 -2.21 -40.27 -9.57
N VAL A 10 -2.73 -40.28 -8.34
CA VAL A 10 -3.33 -39.09 -7.73
C VAL A 10 -2.16 -38.21 -7.34
N ALA A 11 -1.89 -37.17 -8.13
CA ALA A 11 -0.99 -36.11 -7.71
C ALA A 11 -1.62 -35.43 -6.48
N LEU A 12 -1.03 -35.65 -5.30
CA LEU A 12 -1.24 -34.73 -4.19
C LEU A 12 -0.58 -33.42 -4.59
N LEU A 13 -1.36 -32.51 -5.17
CA LEU A 13 -0.97 -31.11 -5.24
C LEU A 13 -0.82 -30.63 -3.79
N PRO A 14 0.34 -30.09 -3.39
CA PRO A 14 0.44 -29.45 -2.08
C PRO A 14 -0.57 -28.30 -2.07
N LEU A 15 -1.59 -28.43 -1.22
CA LEU A 15 -2.43 -27.30 -0.84
C LEU A 15 -1.53 -26.35 -0.05
N ALA A 16 -0.80 -25.49 -0.76
CA ALA A 16 -0.21 -24.33 -0.13
C ALA A 16 -1.37 -23.48 0.36
N SER A 17 -1.47 -23.31 1.66
CA SER A 17 -2.29 -22.27 2.28
C SER A 17 -1.30 -21.19 2.67
N ALA A 18 -1.43 -19.98 2.11
CA ALA A 18 -0.67 -18.85 2.62
C ALA A 18 -1.23 -18.43 3.94
N HIS A 19 -0.28 -17.99 4.73
CA HIS A 19 -0.50 -17.57 6.06
C HIS A 19 0.38 -16.36 6.20
N ILE A 20 -0.11 -15.17 5.85
CA ILE A 20 0.61 -13.91 6.04
C ILE A 20 -0.33 -12.94 6.72
N ALA A 21 0.19 -12.24 7.73
CA ALA A 21 -0.52 -11.20 8.43
C ALA A 21 0.36 -9.97 8.58
N LEU A 22 -0.27 -8.81 8.70
CA LEU A 22 0.36 -7.64 9.30
C LEU A 22 0.47 -7.85 10.81
N TRP A 23 1.66 -7.71 11.36
CA TRP A 23 1.91 -7.81 12.79
C TRP A 23 2.24 -6.44 13.38
N HIS A 24 1.45 -6.02 14.35
CA HIS A 24 1.74 -4.84 15.19
C HIS A 24 0.93 -4.95 16.49
N PRO A 25 1.42 -4.47 17.65
CA PRO A 25 0.67 -4.51 18.91
C PRO A 25 -0.70 -3.82 18.85
N SER A 26 -0.89 -2.90 17.91
CA SER A 26 -2.17 -2.20 17.69
C SER A 26 -3.19 -3.01 16.88
N MET A 27 -2.86 -4.22 16.42
CA MET A 27 -3.80 -5.05 15.66
C MET A 27 -4.84 -5.72 16.55
N TYR A 28 -6.03 -5.90 16.01
CA TYR A 28 -7.03 -6.79 16.58
C TYR A 28 -6.54 -8.22 16.47
N GLY A 29 -6.79 -9.01 17.51
CA GLY A 29 -6.38 -10.40 17.56
C GLY A 29 -4.86 -10.61 17.67
N PHE A 30 -4.10 -9.63 18.16
CA PHE A 30 -2.62 -9.71 18.26
C PHE A 30 -2.10 -10.96 18.97
N ASN A 31 -2.87 -11.49 19.94
CA ASN A 31 -2.55 -12.71 20.70
C ASN A 31 -3.52 -13.87 20.44
N VAL A 32 -4.35 -13.79 19.40
CA VAL A 32 -5.20 -14.91 18.98
C VAL A 32 -4.31 -16.04 18.46
N THR A 33 -4.61 -17.25 18.91
CA THR A 33 -3.90 -18.48 18.55
C THR A 33 -4.86 -19.48 17.90
N GLN A 34 -4.31 -20.59 17.38
CA GLN A 34 -5.12 -21.65 16.76
C GLN A 34 -6.20 -22.21 17.70
N GLN A 35 -5.96 -22.18 19.01
CA GLN A 35 -6.87 -22.74 20.02
C GLN A 35 -7.86 -21.72 20.60
N THR A 36 -7.77 -20.46 20.18
CA THR A 36 -8.64 -19.38 20.71
C THR A 36 -10.07 -19.52 20.22
N PHE A 37 -10.27 -20.02 19.00
CA PHE A 37 -11.57 -20.23 18.38
C PHE A 37 -11.83 -21.73 18.12
N PRO A 38 -13.08 -22.16 17.89
CA PRO A 38 -13.40 -23.53 17.49
C PRO A 38 -12.86 -23.97 16.11
N TYR A 39 -12.29 -23.02 15.36
CA TYR A 39 -11.64 -23.21 14.07
C TYR A 39 -10.35 -22.37 14.03
N ASP A 40 -9.48 -22.60 13.05
CA ASP A 40 -8.27 -21.78 12.91
C ASP A 40 -8.62 -20.37 12.46
N ASN A 41 -8.57 -19.45 13.41
CA ASN A 41 -8.82 -18.03 13.18
C ASN A 41 -7.61 -17.18 13.59
N ARG A 42 -6.38 -17.72 13.45
CA ARG A 42 -5.16 -16.94 13.66
C ARG A 42 -5.13 -15.75 12.69
N PRO A 43 -4.43 -14.64 13.01
CA PRO A 43 -4.32 -13.49 12.11
C PRO A 43 -3.84 -13.81 10.69
N VAL A 44 -3.06 -14.88 10.55
CA VAL A 44 -2.52 -15.35 9.27
C VAL A 44 -3.50 -16.22 8.49
N ALA A 45 -4.57 -16.74 9.10
CA ALA A 45 -5.49 -17.63 8.42
C ALA A 45 -6.20 -16.90 7.27
N PRO A 46 -6.34 -17.53 6.09
CA PRO A 46 -7.03 -16.92 4.96
C PRO A 46 -8.54 -16.77 5.23
N LEU A 47 -9.17 -15.80 4.56
CA LEU A 47 -10.62 -15.58 4.62
C LEU A 47 -11.24 -16.07 3.31
N GLN A 48 -12.20 -16.98 3.38
CA GLN A 48 -12.97 -17.47 2.22
C GLN A 48 -14.29 -18.10 2.67
N ASP A 49 -15.36 -17.88 1.92
CA ASP A 49 -16.71 -18.41 2.19
C ASP A 49 -17.21 -18.14 3.63
N PHE A 50 -16.80 -17.03 4.23
CA PHE A 50 -17.18 -16.64 5.58
C PHE A 50 -18.38 -15.70 5.59
N SER A 51 -19.20 -15.79 6.64
CA SER A 51 -20.21 -14.77 6.94
C SER A 51 -19.55 -13.45 7.32
N PHE A 52 -20.32 -12.35 7.34
CA PHE A 52 -19.78 -11.03 7.63
C PHE A 52 -18.99 -11.00 8.95
N ASP A 53 -19.56 -11.49 10.04
CA ASP A 53 -18.92 -11.47 11.36
C ASP A 53 -17.63 -12.30 11.44
N GLN A 54 -17.43 -13.25 10.52
CA GLN A 54 -16.24 -14.10 10.49
C GLN A 54 -15.10 -13.44 9.70
N TRP A 55 -15.38 -12.81 8.55
CA TRP A 55 -14.33 -12.19 7.74
C TRP A 55 -14.03 -10.74 8.17
N TRP A 56 -15.06 -10.01 8.63
CA TRP A 56 -14.93 -8.61 9.00
C TRP A 56 -14.01 -8.46 10.20
N PHE A 57 -12.94 -7.67 10.05
CA PHE A 57 -11.87 -7.56 11.05
C PHE A 57 -11.31 -8.93 11.50
N HIS A 58 -11.36 -9.94 10.62
CA HIS A 58 -10.93 -11.31 10.91
C HIS A 58 -11.73 -11.96 12.08
N GLY A 59 -12.92 -11.44 12.40
CA GLY A 59 -13.68 -11.87 13.58
C GLY A 59 -12.96 -11.56 14.91
N HIS A 60 -12.05 -10.59 14.93
CA HIS A 60 -11.20 -10.28 16.09
C HIS A 60 -11.64 -9.04 16.88
N LEU A 61 -12.83 -8.48 16.63
CA LEU A 61 -13.29 -7.27 17.33
C LEU A 61 -13.34 -7.42 18.86
N ASP A 62 -13.62 -8.63 19.37
CA ASP A 62 -13.62 -8.95 20.81
C ASP A 62 -12.20 -9.13 21.40
N PHE A 63 -11.16 -9.04 20.57
CA PHE A 63 -9.74 -9.11 20.95
C PHE A 63 -9.01 -7.81 20.57
N PRO A 64 -9.41 -6.65 21.12
CA PRO A 64 -8.80 -5.37 20.77
C PRO A 64 -7.34 -5.30 21.25
N PRO A 65 -6.52 -4.42 20.64
CA PRO A 65 -5.19 -4.10 21.16
C PRO A 65 -5.27 -3.41 22.53
N ASN A 66 -4.12 -3.28 23.21
CA ASN A 66 -4.09 -2.51 24.46
C ASN A 66 -4.30 -1.01 24.19
N ASP A 67 -4.74 -0.28 25.21
CA ASP A 67 -4.80 1.17 25.17
C ASP A 67 -3.40 1.78 24.94
N GLY A 68 -3.32 2.72 24.00
CA GLY A 68 -2.08 3.39 23.63
C GLY A 68 -1.26 2.68 22.55
N ASP A 69 -1.53 1.41 22.26
CA ASP A 69 -0.92 0.72 21.12
C ASP A 69 -1.56 1.22 19.82
N ILE A 70 -0.84 2.08 19.09
CA ILE A 70 -1.30 2.74 17.88
C ILE A 70 -0.21 2.65 16.81
N PHE A 71 -0.57 2.25 15.59
CA PHE A 71 0.35 2.28 14.45
C PHE A 71 0.47 3.71 13.89
N PRO A 72 1.66 4.33 13.92
CA PRO A 72 1.84 5.70 13.44
C PRO A 72 1.90 5.78 11.91
N LEU A 73 1.17 6.72 11.32
CA LEU A 73 1.15 7.00 9.90
C LEU A 73 1.68 8.42 9.64
N PRO A 74 2.98 8.60 9.38
CA PRO A 74 3.58 9.91 9.17
C PRO A 74 3.23 10.47 7.78
N ALA A 75 2.42 11.53 7.73
CA ALA A 75 2.01 12.16 6.48
C ALA A 75 3.23 12.56 5.61
N GLY A 76 3.20 12.17 4.34
CA GLY A 76 4.26 12.45 3.37
C GLY A 76 5.52 11.58 3.53
N GLN A 77 5.46 10.53 4.35
CA GLN A 77 6.58 9.63 4.62
C GLN A 77 6.13 8.17 4.54
N ALA A 78 7.12 7.26 4.50
CA ALA A 78 6.88 5.83 4.59
C ALA A 78 6.47 5.41 6.01
N ALA A 79 5.48 4.53 6.11
CA ALA A 79 5.18 3.75 7.29
C ALA A 79 5.56 2.28 7.03
N THR A 80 6.56 1.77 7.75
CA THR A 80 7.01 0.38 7.60
C THR A 80 6.10 -0.55 8.41
N ALA A 81 5.45 -1.50 7.74
CA ALA A 81 4.71 -2.57 8.38
C ALA A 81 5.51 -3.88 8.36
N GLU A 82 5.34 -4.72 9.39
CA GLU A 82 5.94 -6.06 9.42
C GLU A 82 4.90 -7.10 8.98
N LEU A 83 5.13 -7.71 7.83
CA LEU A 83 4.34 -8.81 7.28
C LEU A 83 5.04 -10.14 7.53
N GLY A 84 4.32 -11.15 8.00
CA GLY A 84 4.95 -12.45 8.16
C GLY A 84 4.01 -13.60 8.46
N CYS A 85 4.52 -14.82 8.25
CA CYS A 85 3.70 -16.02 8.41
C CYS A 85 3.59 -16.55 9.83
N ASN A 86 4.37 -15.97 10.73
CA ASN A 86 4.26 -16.17 12.15
C ASN A 86 4.75 -14.90 12.85
N LYS A 87 4.13 -14.55 13.98
CA LYS A 87 4.62 -13.43 14.79
C LYS A 87 6.09 -13.59 15.19
N GLY A 88 6.58 -14.83 15.31
CA GLY A 88 7.98 -15.17 15.59
C GLY A 88 8.99 -14.71 14.53
N VAL A 89 8.56 -14.39 13.29
CA VAL A 89 9.47 -13.85 12.25
C VAL A 89 9.62 -12.32 12.32
N THR A 90 8.83 -11.68 13.18
CA THR A 90 8.75 -10.21 13.34
C THR A 90 9.45 -9.73 14.60
N SER A 91 9.62 -8.42 14.76
CA SER A 91 10.12 -7.81 15.99
C SER A 91 9.26 -8.12 17.22
N PHE A 92 8.03 -8.59 17.01
CA PHE A 92 7.06 -8.93 18.05
C PHE A 92 7.16 -10.39 18.55
N PHE A 93 8.22 -11.12 18.18
CA PHE A 93 8.43 -12.54 18.52
C PHE A 93 8.33 -12.85 20.02
N ALA A 94 8.63 -11.90 20.91
CA ALA A 94 8.57 -12.14 22.36
C ALA A 94 7.15 -12.51 22.85
N SER A 95 6.13 -12.14 22.07
CA SER A 95 4.73 -12.47 22.31
C SER A 95 4.19 -13.59 21.41
N SER A 96 5.04 -14.19 20.56
CA SER A 96 4.63 -15.29 19.68
C SER A 96 4.43 -16.60 20.42
N GLU A 97 3.76 -17.54 19.77
CA GLU A 97 3.75 -18.93 20.20
C GLU A 97 5.19 -19.48 20.18
N GLY A 98 5.62 -20.09 21.28
CA GLY A 98 7.01 -20.53 21.47
C GLY A 98 8.02 -19.43 21.84
N ARG A 99 7.64 -18.14 21.77
CA ARG A 99 8.45 -16.97 22.22
C ARG A 99 9.89 -16.99 21.71
N THR A 100 10.06 -17.44 20.48
CA THR A 100 11.36 -17.63 19.83
C THR A 100 11.43 -16.76 18.59
N ASP A 101 12.53 -16.02 18.46
CA ASP A 101 12.85 -15.30 17.22
C ASP A 101 13.29 -16.33 16.17
N VAL A 102 12.48 -16.45 15.12
CA VAL A 102 12.73 -17.30 13.97
C VAL A 102 12.92 -16.47 12.69
N SER A 103 13.17 -15.17 12.84
CA SER A 103 13.36 -14.26 11.72
C SER A 103 14.65 -14.57 10.94
N GLN A 104 14.59 -14.41 9.62
CA GLN A 104 15.76 -14.54 8.74
C GLN A 104 15.86 -13.32 7.84
N GLY A 105 16.37 -12.23 8.41
CA GLY A 105 16.46 -10.94 7.72
C GLY A 105 15.08 -10.41 7.35
N ASP A 106 14.88 -10.19 6.05
CA ASP A 106 13.66 -9.61 5.49
C ASP A 106 12.73 -10.64 4.83
N ASN A 107 12.98 -11.94 5.06
CA ASN A 107 12.09 -13.00 4.59
C ASN A 107 10.81 -13.01 5.46
N PRO A 108 9.62 -12.78 4.88
CA PRO A 108 8.35 -12.79 5.63
C PRO A 108 7.94 -14.19 6.08
N CYS A 109 8.47 -15.25 5.44
CA CYS A 109 8.19 -16.62 5.84
C CYS A 109 9.34 -17.57 5.51
N PRO A 110 10.36 -17.64 6.40
CA PRO A 110 11.41 -18.64 6.30
C PRO A 110 10.84 -20.06 6.30
N SER A 111 11.26 -20.89 5.35
CA SER A 111 10.90 -22.31 5.30
C SER A 111 12.01 -23.19 5.88
N ASP A 112 11.63 -24.37 6.37
CA ASP A 112 12.57 -25.34 6.96
C ASP A 112 13.60 -25.87 5.93
N ASP A 113 13.25 -25.89 4.65
CA ASP A 113 14.11 -26.31 3.54
C ASP A 113 14.95 -25.17 2.94
N GLY A 114 14.80 -23.94 3.45
CA GLY A 114 15.50 -22.75 2.97
C GLY A 114 15.02 -22.24 1.60
N SER A 115 13.91 -22.74 1.08
CA SER A 115 13.27 -22.21 -0.13
C SER A 115 12.76 -20.77 0.06
N PHE A 116 12.86 -19.99 -1.02
CA PHE A 116 12.32 -18.64 -1.10
C PHE A 116 11.92 -18.36 -2.56
N PRO A 117 10.70 -17.86 -2.85
CA PRO A 117 9.60 -17.67 -1.89
C PRO A 117 9.12 -19.01 -1.31
N SER A 118 8.55 -18.98 -0.10
CA SER A 118 7.88 -20.16 0.44
C SER A 118 6.44 -20.24 -0.08
N GLY A 119 5.84 -21.44 -0.06
CA GLY A 119 4.44 -21.62 -0.48
C GLY A 119 3.45 -20.76 0.33
N ALA A 120 3.85 -20.31 1.53
CA ALA A 120 3.06 -19.42 2.35
C ALA A 120 2.97 -17.98 1.83
N MET A 121 3.71 -17.62 0.78
CA MET A 121 3.70 -16.29 0.18
C MET A 121 2.82 -16.20 -1.07
N HIS A 122 2.23 -17.32 -1.52
CA HIS A 122 1.39 -17.40 -2.73
C HIS A 122 1.93 -16.66 -3.94
N THR A 123 3.19 -16.92 -4.25
CA THR A 123 3.83 -16.36 -5.44
C THR A 123 4.85 -17.33 -5.97
N THR A 124 4.98 -17.39 -7.28
CA THR A 124 6.04 -18.13 -7.96
C THR A 124 7.35 -17.34 -8.00
N GLY A 125 7.31 -16.02 -7.78
CA GLY A 125 8.46 -15.14 -7.77
C GLY A 125 8.08 -13.66 -7.83
N PHE A 126 9.08 -12.77 -7.82
CA PHE A 126 8.85 -11.32 -7.74
C PHE A 126 7.92 -10.75 -8.83
N ASP A 127 7.96 -11.31 -10.04
CA ASP A 127 7.15 -10.85 -11.17
C ASP A 127 5.68 -11.32 -11.11
N ASP A 128 5.33 -12.10 -10.10
CA ASP A 128 4.01 -12.71 -9.86
C ASP A 128 3.31 -12.10 -8.62
N LEU A 129 3.80 -10.94 -8.15
CA LEU A 129 3.22 -10.21 -7.02
C LEU A 129 2.02 -9.36 -7.49
N THR A 130 0.96 -9.37 -6.70
CA THR A 130 -0.32 -8.71 -6.99
C THR A 130 -0.64 -7.54 -6.05
N GLY A 131 0.33 -7.15 -5.24
CA GLY A 131 0.24 -6.02 -4.33
C GLY A 131 -0.69 -6.21 -3.14
N CYS A 132 -0.56 -5.31 -2.16
CA CYS A 132 -1.43 -5.21 -1.01
C CYS A 132 -1.65 -3.74 -0.64
N ALA A 133 -2.60 -3.49 0.24
CA ALA A 133 -3.03 -2.13 0.57
C ALA A 133 -3.23 -1.90 2.07
N LEU A 134 -3.05 -0.65 2.49
CA LEU A 134 -3.58 -0.13 3.74
C LEU A 134 -4.79 0.74 3.45
N ALA A 135 -5.87 0.48 4.19
CA ALA A 135 -7.06 1.31 4.20
C ALA A 135 -7.28 1.93 5.58
N ILE A 136 -7.99 3.06 5.62
CA ILE A 136 -8.28 3.83 6.83
C ILE A 136 -9.77 4.20 6.90
N ALA A 137 -10.31 4.20 8.10
CA ALA A 137 -11.62 4.74 8.45
C ALA A 137 -11.44 5.76 9.59
N TYR A 138 -11.92 6.98 9.38
CA TYR A 138 -11.85 8.08 10.34
C TYR A 138 -12.95 7.96 11.41
N GLU A 139 -12.93 6.87 12.16
CA GLU A 139 -13.86 6.56 13.24
C GLU A 139 -13.08 5.93 14.41
N SER A 140 -13.39 6.40 15.61
CA SER A 140 -12.75 6.02 16.87
C SER A 140 -13.39 4.79 17.53
N ASP A 141 -14.65 4.52 17.23
CA ASP A 141 -15.39 3.37 17.71
C ASP A 141 -15.51 2.31 16.61
N VAL A 142 -14.72 1.24 16.74
CA VAL A 142 -14.62 0.17 15.74
C VAL A 142 -15.99 -0.44 15.37
N HIS A 143 -16.95 -0.45 16.30
CA HIS A 143 -18.27 -1.04 16.07
C HIS A 143 -19.18 -0.19 15.18
N LYS A 144 -18.79 1.06 14.89
CA LYS A 144 -19.51 1.93 13.94
C LYS A 144 -18.97 1.85 12.52
N ILE A 145 -17.78 1.28 12.35
CA ILE A 145 -17.13 1.17 11.05
C ILE A 145 -17.86 0.15 10.20
N LYS A 146 -18.16 0.54 8.96
CA LYS A 146 -18.73 -0.32 7.94
C LYS A 146 -17.73 -0.57 6.81
N PRO A 147 -17.93 -1.61 6.00
CA PRO A 147 -17.10 -1.87 4.82
C PRO A 147 -16.98 -0.64 3.91
N GLU A 148 -18.06 0.14 3.74
CA GLU A 148 -18.06 1.28 2.83
C GLU A 148 -17.32 2.51 3.37
N ASP A 149 -16.87 2.50 4.63
CA ASP A 149 -16.17 3.62 5.26
C ASP A 149 -14.65 3.56 5.02
N PHE A 150 -14.11 2.37 4.73
CA PHE A 150 -12.68 2.20 4.48
C PHE A 150 -12.27 2.82 3.15
N THR A 151 -11.23 3.66 3.19
CA THR A 151 -10.56 4.20 2.02
C THR A 151 -9.13 3.68 1.94
N VAL A 152 -8.77 3.03 0.84
CA VAL A 152 -7.37 2.66 0.55
C VAL A 152 -6.56 3.94 0.35
N PHE A 153 -5.55 4.17 1.19
CA PHE A 153 -4.72 5.37 1.17
C PHE A 153 -3.26 5.10 0.77
N SER A 154 -2.80 3.85 0.87
CA SER A 154 -1.47 3.44 0.43
C SER A 154 -1.51 2.03 -0.12
N VAL A 155 -0.73 1.80 -1.18
CA VAL A 155 -0.56 0.51 -1.84
C VAL A 155 0.94 0.23 -1.97
N ASN A 156 1.32 -1.04 -1.90
CA ASN A 156 2.63 -1.51 -2.32
C ASN A 156 2.40 -2.68 -3.29
N GLN A 157 2.73 -2.51 -4.57
CA GLN A 157 2.47 -3.51 -5.60
C GLN A 157 3.42 -4.72 -5.51
N THR A 158 4.55 -4.59 -4.79
CA THR A 158 5.54 -5.66 -4.55
C THR A 158 5.37 -6.32 -3.18
N CYS A 159 4.16 -6.24 -2.62
CA CYS A 159 3.87 -6.70 -1.27
C CYS A 159 3.93 -8.22 -1.12
N VAL A 160 4.15 -8.67 0.13
CA VAL A 160 4.34 -10.08 0.52
C VAL A 160 5.60 -10.70 -0.09
N TRP A 161 6.58 -9.85 -0.42
CA TRP A 161 7.92 -10.25 -0.78
C TRP A 161 8.93 -10.01 0.34
N THR A 162 8.77 -8.88 1.03
CA THR A 162 9.61 -8.46 2.16
C THR A 162 8.80 -8.44 3.45
N LYS A 163 9.44 -8.82 4.55
CA LYS A 163 8.87 -8.67 5.89
C LYS A 163 8.59 -7.21 6.19
N ASN A 164 9.59 -6.35 6.03
CA ASN A 164 9.44 -4.91 6.21
C ASN A 164 8.91 -4.32 4.90
N THR A 165 7.60 -4.09 4.84
CA THR A 165 6.94 -3.49 3.68
C THR A 165 6.61 -2.04 3.98
N ASP A 166 7.16 -1.12 3.20
CA ASP A 166 6.89 0.30 3.31
C ASP A 166 5.59 0.68 2.59
N PHE A 167 4.75 1.45 3.27
CA PHE A 167 3.55 2.08 2.74
C PHE A 167 3.70 3.59 2.76
N GLN A 168 3.62 4.24 1.60
CA GLN A 168 3.75 5.69 1.49
C GLN A 168 2.45 6.36 1.93
N VAL A 169 2.51 7.16 3.00
CA VAL A 169 1.35 7.91 3.50
C VAL A 169 1.21 9.20 2.71
N PRO A 170 0.04 9.51 2.11
CA PRO A 170 -0.18 10.78 1.42
C PRO A 170 0.16 11.98 2.32
N GLU A 171 0.81 13.00 1.77
CA GLU A 171 1.18 14.22 2.51
C GLU A 171 -0.03 14.95 3.11
N ARG A 172 -1.17 14.84 2.42
CA ARG A 172 -2.39 15.59 2.71
C ARG A 172 -3.35 14.86 3.64
N MET A 173 -2.95 13.74 4.25
CA MET A 173 -3.78 13.01 5.20
C MET A 173 -4.21 13.92 6.36
N PRO A 174 -5.52 14.12 6.61
CA PRO A 174 -6.01 14.92 7.72
C PRO A 174 -5.79 14.21 9.07
N PRO A 175 -5.81 14.95 10.20
CA PRO A 175 -5.70 14.33 11.52
C PRO A 175 -6.90 13.42 11.81
N CYS A 176 -6.64 12.29 12.47
CA CYS A 176 -7.70 11.43 13.00
C CYS A 176 -8.55 12.15 14.06
N PRO A 177 -9.79 11.69 14.30
CA PRO A 177 -10.60 12.20 15.41
C PRO A 177 -9.94 11.88 16.76
N GLU A 178 -10.47 12.50 17.83
CA GLU A 178 -10.15 12.09 19.19
C GLU A 178 -10.44 10.59 19.39
N GLY A 179 -9.51 9.87 20.03
CA GLY A 179 -9.56 8.40 20.15
C GLY A 179 -8.84 7.62 19.04
N GLY A 180 -8.42 8.32 17.97
CA GLY A 180 -7.68 7.74 16.84
C GLY A 180 -8.58 7.24 15.71
N CYS A 181 -7.95 6.68 14.68
CA CYS A 181 -8.62 6.01 13.56
C CYS A 181 -8.45 4.49 13.65
N HIS A 182 -9.14 3.78 12.76
CA HIS A 182 -8.89 2.37 12.49
C HIS A 182 -8.39 2.19 11.07
N CYS A 183 -7.45 1.28 10.91
CA CYS A 183 -6.89 0.89 9.63
C CYS A 183 -7.04 -0.61 9.43
N ALA A 184 -6.88 -1.06 8.20
CA ALA A 184 -6.81 -2.47 7.88
C ALA A 184 -5.82 -2.71 6.74
N TRP A 185 -5.04 -3.78 6.87
CA TRP A 185 -4.20 -4.31 5.81
C TRP A 185 -4.99 -5.34 5.01
N PHE A 186 -4.89 -5.29 3.70
CA PHE A 186 -5.58 -6.20 2.78
C PHE A 186 -4.65 -6.75 1.72
N TRP A 187 -4.82 -8.02 1.37
CA TRP A 187 -4.05 -8.69 0.33
C TRP A 187 -4.87 -9.77 -0.37
N ILE A 188 -4.65 -9.91 -1.69
CA ILE A 188 -5.16 -10.96 -2.56
C ILE A 188 -3.97 -11.35 -3.46
N HIS A 189 -3.70 -12.63 -3.62
CA HIS A 189 -2.55 -13.16 -4.35
C HIS A 189 -2.91 -13.64 -5.76
N ALA A 190 -1.91 -14.07 -6.54
CA ALA A 190 -2.14 -14.60 -7.88
C ALA A 190 -2.75 -16.04 -7.85
N PRO A 191 -3.55 -16.41 -8.87
CA PRO A 191 -4.27 -17.70 -8.90
C PRO A 191 -3.41 -18.90 -9.28
N ASP A 192 -2.16 -18.69 -9.66
CA ASP A 192 -1.25 -19.74 -10.09
C ASP A 192 -0.40 -20.33 -8.94
N SER A 193 -0.59 -19.84 -7.71
CA SER A 193 0.14 -20.30 -6.53
C SER A 193 -0.79 -20.47 -5.32
N GLY A 194 -1.44 -21.64 -5.21
CA GLY A 194 -2.34 -21.97 -4.09
C GLY A 194 -3.82 -21.88 -4.45
N SER A 195 -4.70 -22.16 -3.48
CA SER A 195 -6.14 -21.86 -3.62
C SER A 195 -6.37 -20.37 -3.40
N GLU A 196 -7.43 -19.82 -3.96
CA GLU A 196 -7.73 -18.39 -3.88
C GLU A 196 -8.44 -17.98 -2.60
N GLN A 197 -8.06 -16.81 -2.09
CA GLN A 197 -8.58 -16.23 -0.86
C GLN A 197 -8.19 -14.76 -0.72
N ASN A 198 -8.72 -14.11 0.31
CA ASN A 198 -8.38 -12.75 0.70
C ASN A 198 -7.91 -12.70 2.15
N TYR A 199 -7.13 -11.66 2.46
CA TYR A 199 -6.56 -11.42 3.77
C TYR A 199 -6.98 -10.04 4.27
N MET A 200 -7.28 -9.96 5.56
CA MET A 200 -7.61 -8.72 6.26
C MET A 200 -7.05 -8.75 7.67
N ASN A 201 -6.30 -7.72 8.08
CA ASN A 201 -5.97 -7.51 9.49
C ASN A 201 -6.30 -6.07 9.89
N GLY A 202 -7.29 -5.90 10.77
CA GLY A 202 -7.66 -4.60 11.32
C GLY A 202 -6.73 -4.18 12.47
N PHE A 203 -6.46 -2.89 12.61
CA PHE A 203 -5.60 -2.34 13.65
C PHE A 203 -5.93 -0.88 13.98
N ARG A 204 -5.59 -0.44 15.20
CA ARG A 204 -5.66 0.98 15.57
C ARG A 204 -4.49 1.73 14.95
N CYS A 205 -4.77 2.89 14.37
CA CYS A 205 -3.79 3.73 13.68
C CYS A 205 -4.04 5.22 13.94
N ASN A 206 -3.03 6.05 13.67
CA ASN A 206 -3.18 7.49 13.76
C ASN A 206 -2.26 8.22 12.78
N ILE A 207 -2.77 9.30 12.17
CA ILE A 207 -1.97 10.18 11.31
C ILE A 207 -1.09 11.08 12.19
N THR A 208 0.20 11.14 11.87
CA THR A 208 1.16 12.05 12.50
C THR A 208 1.72 13.01 11.46
N GLY A 209 2.15 14.21 11.88
CA GLY A 209 2.69 15.21 10.96
C GLY A 209 1.69 15.77 9.94
N SER A 210 0.38 15.64 10.19
CA SER A 210 -0.65 16.18 9.30
C SER A 210 -0.54 17.70 9.16
N ALA A 211 -0.60 18.18 7.91
CA ALA A 211 -0.59 19.60 7.55
C ALA A 211 -1.84 20.03 6.79
N SER A 212 -2.88 19.18 6.78
CA SER A 212 -4.13 19.37 6.03
C SER A 212 -5.32 19.08 6.94
N ASP A 213 -6.43 19.78 6.75
CA ASP A 213 -7.72 19.53 7.39
C ASP A 213 -8.78 19.05 6.39
N VAL A 214 -8.41 18.91 5.10
CA VAL A 214 -9.32 18.45 4.05
C VAL A 214 -9.66 16.98 4.27
N PRO A 215 -10.95 16.63 4.47
CA PRO A 215 -11.34 15.25 4.68
C PRO A 215 -11.12 14.39 3.43
N LEU A 216 -11.05 13.08 3.64
CA LEU A 216 -11.16 12.11 2.56
C LEU A 216 -12.54 12.22 1.90
N ALA A 217 -12.59 12.00 0.59
CA ALA A 217 -13.83 11.79 -0.14
C ALA A 217 -14.45 10.44 0.25
N LYS A 218 -15.76 10.30 0.07
CA LYS A 218 -16.43 9.01 0.32
C LYS A 218 -15.92 7.96 -0.69
N PRO A 219 -15.32 6.85 -0.24
CA PRO A 219 -14.74 5.87 -1.14
C PRO A 219 -15.80 5.15 -1.96
N GLN A 220 -15.45 4.83 -3.20
CA GLN A 220 -16.30 4.09 -4.14
C GLN A 220 -15.71 2.71 -4.44
N VAL A 221 -16.54 1.80 -4.93
CA VAL A 221 -16.08 0.45 -5.33
C VAL A 221 -15.08 0.57 -6.48
N PRO A 222 -13.88 -0.06 -6.39
CA PRO A 222 -12.94 -0.09 -7.49
C PRO A 222 -13.49 -0.87 -8.70
N ARG A 223 -13.02 -0.54 -9.90
CA ARG A 223 -13.47 -1.19 -11.14
C ARG A 223 -12.26 -1.72 -11.91
N ARG A 224 -12.39 -2.93 -12.45
CA ARG A 224 -11.38 -3.53 -13.33
C ARG A 224 -11.26 -2.68 -14.59
N CYS A 225 -10.17 -1.94 -14.72
CA CYS A 225 -9.99 -0.97 -15.79
C CYS A 225 -8.59 -0.98 -16.42
N GLY A 226 -7.59 -1.53 -15.76
CA GLY A 226 -6.26 -1.70 -16.35
C GLY A 226 -6.23 -2.77 -17.43
N ALA A 227 -5.09 -2.86 -18.12
CA ALA A 227 -4.84 -3.90 -19.10
C ALA A 227 -4.75 -5.27 -18.42
N ASP A 228 -5.31 -6.28 -19.08
CA ASP A 228 -5.36 -7.67 -18.63
C ASP A 228 -5.27 -8.62 -19.84
N PRO A 229 -4.07 -8.75 -20.44
CA PRO A 229 -3.88 -9.59 -21.62
C PRO A 229 -4.22 -11.07 -21.37
N GLN A 230 -4.01 -11.56 -20.14
CA GLN A 230 -4.29 -12.96 -19.77
C GLN A 230 -5.78 -13.30 -19.88
N HIS A 231 -6.65 -12.30 -19.68
CA HIS A 231 -8.11 -12.43 -19.81
C HIS A 231 -8.66 -11.75 -21.08
N GLY A 232 -7.83 -11.60 -22.11
CA GLY A 232 -8.25 -11.14 -23.44
C GLY A 232 -8.55 -9.64 -23.54
N LYS A 233 -8.08 -8.82 -22.59
CA LYS A 233 -8.20 -7.35 -22.61
C LYS A 233 -6.82 -6.69 -22.61
N PRO A 234 -6.09 -6.70 -23.74
CA PRO A 234 -4.71 -6.23 -23.78
C PRO A 234 -4.55 -4.73 -23.52
N ASP A 235 -5.60 -3.95 -23.75
CA ASP A 235 -5.61 -2.50 -23.56
C ASP A 235 -6.42 -2.12 -22.32
N ALA A 236 -5.91 -1.14 -21.56
CA ALA A 236 -6.66 -0.54 -20.46
C ALA A 236 -7.90 0.21 -20.98
N THR A 237 -8.92 0.31 -20.13
CA THR A 237 -10.14 1.11 -20.37
C THR A 237 -10.24 2.24 -19.34
N PRO A 238 -9.51 3.36 -19.51
CA PRO A 238 -9.47 4.45 -18.51
C PRO A 238 -10.86 4.99 -18.15
N GLY A 239 -11.78 5.05 -19.12
CA GLY A 239 -13.17 5.46 -18.90
C GLY A 239 -13.95 4.59 -17.92
N ASN A 240 -13.50 3.36 -17.67
CA ASN A 240 -14.11 2.43 -16.72
C ASN A 240 -13.47 2.49 -15.32
N CYS A 241 -12.38 3.23 -15.12
CA CYS A 241 -11.70 3.29 -13.83
C CYS A 241 -12.53 4.02 -12.77
N THR A 242 -12.38 3.58 -11.52
CA THR A 242 -12.76 4.39 -10.35
C THR A 242 -11.59 5.31 -10.01
N TYR A 243 -11.81 6.62 -10.18
CA TYR A 243 -10.88 7.67 -9.75
C TYR A 243 -11.24 8.17 -8.35
N GLY A 244 -10.26 8.73 -7.64
CA GLY A 244 -10.42 9.18 -6.26
C GLY A 244 -10.40 8.06 -5.22
N ALA A 245 -11.05 8.33 -4.09
CA ALA A 245 -11.13 7.43 -2.95
C ALA A 245 -11.79 6.09 -3.34
N LYS A 246 -11.10 5.00 -3.01
CA LYS A 246 -11.49 3.63 -3.36
C LYS A 246 -11.63 2.77 -2.12
N GLN A 247 -12.66 1.93 -2.09
CA GLN A 247 -12.83 0.91 -1.04
C GLN A 247 -11.80 -0.22 -1.21
N PRO A 248 -11.49 -0.98 -0.15
CA PRO A 248 -10.81 -2.25 -0.26
C PRO A 248 -11.60 -3.27 -1.10
N PHE A 249 -10.94 -4.35 -1.49
CA PHE A 249 -11.62 -5.49 -2.07
C PHE A 249 -12.21 -6.38 -0.97
N TYR A 250 -13.53 -6.53 -1.01
CA TYR A 250 -14.27 -7.55 -0.28
C TYR A 250 -14.72 -8.58 -1.30
N TRP A 251 -14.01 -9.70 -1.32
CA TRP A 251 -14.10 -10.72 -2.36
C TRP A 251 -14.10 -12.12 -1.73
N PHE A 252 -14.64 -13.10 -2.45
CA PHE A 252 -14.61 -14.53 -2.08
C PHE A 252 -15.22 -14.89 -0.72
N GLN A 253 -16.12 -14.04 -0.20
CA GLN A 253 -16.88 -14.30 1.02
C GLN A 253 -18.30 -14.77 0.74
N LYS A 254 -18.99 -15.25 1.77
CA LYS A 254 -20.41 -15.60 1.69
C LYS A 254 -21.32 -14.38 1.70
N GLU A 255 -20.90 -13.30 2.36
CA GLU A 255 -21.70 -12.11 2.61
C GLU A 255 -20.90 -10.82 2.38
N GLN A 256 -21.59 -9.78 1.93
CA GLN A 256 -21.08 -8.39 1.83
C GLN A 256 -19.83 -8.20 0.95
N ASN A 257 -19.70 -8.98 -0.13
CA ASN A 257 -18.70 -8.68 -1.16
C ASN A 257 -19.05 -7.41 -1.94
N ASN A 258 -18.03 -6.64 -2.32
CA ASN A 258 -18.13 -5.58 -3.33
C ASN A 258 -17.46 -5.99 -4.66
N MET A 259 -16.72 -7.10 -4.67
CA MET A 259 -16.07 -7.71 -5.82
C MET A 259 -16.73 -9.06 -6.14
N PHE A 260 -16.89 -9.38 -7.42
CA PHE A 260 -17.64 -10.57 -7.90
C PHE A 260 -16.93 -11.32 -9.01
N GLU A 261 -15.63 -11.11 -9.13
CA GLU A 261 -14.75 -11.81 -10.04
C GLU A 261 -14.69 -13.31 -9.71
N ASP A 262 -14.47 -14.12 -10.74
CA ASP A 262 -14.22 -15.54 -10.58
C ASP A 262 -12.85 -15.81 -9.93
N ALA A 263 -12.70 -16.98 -9.31
CA ALA A 263 -11.45 -17.40 -8.67
C ALA A 263 -10.25 -17.33 -9.64
N PHE A 264 -10.43 -17.60 -10.93
CA PHE A 264 -9.31 -17.53 -11.88
C PHE A 264 -8.99 -16.12 -12.39
N ALA A 265 -9.75 -15.11 -11.99
CA ALA A 265 -9.53 -13.72 -12.40
C ALA A 265 -9.66 -12.73 -11.22
N PRO A 266 -8.91 -12.92 -10.11
CA PRO A 266 -9.13 -12.17 -8.88
C PRO A 266 -8.91 -10.66 -9.05
N PRO A 267 -9.45 -9.83 -8.13
CA PRO A 267 -9.13 -8.41 -8.06
C PRO A 267 -7.79 -8.18 -7.35
N PHE A 268 -6.95 -7.28 -7.90
CA PHE A 268 -5.60 -7.02 -7.37
C PHE A 268 -5.35 -5.55 -7.05
N TYR A 269 -4.52 -5.28 -6.04
CA TYR A 269 -4.14 -3.94 -5.61
C TYR A 269 -3.04 -3.39 -6.54
N THR A 270 -3.34 -3.35 -7.83
CA THR A 270 -2.45 -2.91 -8.91
C THR A 270 -3.17 -1.95 -9.86
N ASP A 271 -2.47 -1.53 -10.91
CA ASP A 271 -3.02 -0.69 -11.99
C ASP A 271 -4.27 -1.31 -12.65
N LEU A 272 -4.46 -2.63 -12.53
CA LEU A 272 -5.65 -3.35 -12.97
C LEU A 272 -6.95 -2.75 -12.43
N TYR A 273 -6.92 -2.22 -11.20
CA TYR A 273 -8.06 -1.56 -10.55
C TYR A 273 -7.79 -0.09 -10.24
N ASN A 274 -6.84 0.53 -10.95
CA ASN A 274 -6.40 1.91 -10.74
C ASN A 274 -5.85 2.16 -9.31
N PHE A 275 -5.23 1.13 -8.72
CA PHE A 275 -4.44 1.24 -7.50
C PHE A 275 -2.97 1.42 -7.87
N LYS A 276 -2.54 2.68 -7.92
CA LYS A 276 -1.15 3.02 -8.22
C LYS A 276 -0.24 2.57 -7.10
N ASP A 277 0.99 2.19 -7.42
CA ASP A 277 2.00 1.90 -6.41
C ASP A 277 2.30 3.16 -5.56
N GLY A 278 2.42 2.98 -4.24
CA GLY A 278 2.65 4.05 -3.28
C GLY A 278 1.38 4.72 -2.72
N ALA A 279 1.50 6.02 -2.45
CA ALA A 279 0.46 6.83 -1.82
C ALA A 279 -0.72 7.09 -2.78
N GLN A 280 -1.96 7.02 -2.27
CA GLN A 280 -3.14 7.38 -3.04
C GLN A 280 -3.47 8.86 -2.81
N ASP A 281 -2.86 9.75 -3.60
CA ASP A 281 -2.92 11.20 -3.38
C ASP A 281 -4.21 11.88 -3.91
N ASP A 282 -5.08 11.14 -4.59
CA ASP A 282 -6.30 11.64 -5.22
C ASP A 282 -7.58 11.38 -4.38
N ILE A 283 -7.43 10.95 -3.12
CA ILE A 283 -8.55 10.48 -2.28
C ILE A 283 -9.28 11.59 -1.49
N PHE A 284 -8.89 12.86 -1.63
CA PHE A 284 -9.42 13.96 -0.84
C PHE A 284 -10.63 14.63 -1.51
N GLN A 285 -11.49 15.29 -0.73
CA GLN A 285 -12.70 15.95 -1.25
C GLN A 285 -12.43 17.00 -2.33
N ASP A 286 -11.28 17.66 -2.26
CA ASP A 286 -10.86 18.70 -3.20
C ASP A 286 -9.87 18.21 -4.27
N SER A 287 -9.54 16.91 -4.29
CA SER A 287 -8.62 16.34 -5.29
C SER A 287 -9.13 16.53 -6.71
N TYR A 288 -10.45 16.61 -6.91
CA TYR A 288 -11.07 16.78 -8.23
C TYR A 288 -12.02 17.99 -8.24
N PRO A 289 -11.52 19.23 -8.37
CA PRO A 289 -12.35 20.44 -8.32
C PRO A 289 -13.36 20.54 -9.48
N ASN A 290 -13.05 19.90 -10.62
CA ASN A 290 -13.95 19.81 -11.77
C ASN A 290 -14.87 18.58 -11.73
N GLY A 291 -14.86 17.84 -10.62
CA GLY A 291 -15.57 16.59 -10.45
C GLY A 291 -14.92 15.39 -11.15
N ILE A 292 -15.51 14.22 -10.90
CA ILE A 292 -15.15 12.94 -11.52
C ILE A 292 -16.33 12.56 -12.44
N PRO A 293 -16.12 12.44 -13.76
CA PRO A 293 -17.15 11.94 -14.67
C PRO A 293 -17.62 10.54 -14.26
N ALA A 294 -18.90 10.24 -14.50
CA ALA A 294 -19.41 8.89 -14.28
C ALA A 294 -18.65 7.88 -15.19
N PRO A 295 -18.24 6.72 -14.66
CA PRO A 295 -17.47 5.75 -15.43
C PRO A 295 -18.37 5.06 -16.47
N ILE A 296 -17.98 5.14 -17.74
CA ILE A 296 -18.60 4.39 -18.86
C ILE A 296 -17.48 3.92 -19.81
N PRO A 297 -17.61 2.76 -20.47
CA PRO A 297 -16.55 2.21 -21.33
C PRO A 297 -16.12 3.15 -22.46
N GLU A 298 -17.05 3.94 -23.02
CA GLU A 298 -16.81 4.87 -24.12
C GLU A 298 -16.29 6.24 -23.65
N GLN A 299 -16.11 6.44 -22.34
CA GLN A 299 -15.62 7.71 -21.80
C GLN A 299 -14.17 7.93 -22.23
N THR A 300 -13.94 9.02 -22.94
CA THR A 300 -12.59 9.45 -23.36
C THR A 300 -12.02 10.51 -22.43
N VAL A 301 -12.85 11.11 -21.58
CA VAL A 301 -12.43 12.13 -20.61
C VAL A 301 -11.99 11.48 -19.31
N VAL A 302 -10.69 11.53 -19.03
CA VAL A 302 -10.10 11.11 -17.75
C VAL A 302 -10.05 12.33 -16.81
N PRO A 303 -10.59 12.22 -15.57
CA PRO A 303 -10.50 13.30 -14.60
C PRO A 303 -9.05 13.53 -14.20
N THR A 304 -8.65 14.80 -14.10
CA THR A 304 -7.29 15.19 -13.69
C THR A 304 -7.30 15.64 -12.23
N PRO A 305 -6.58 14.98 -11.32
CA PRO A 305 -6.53 15.41 -9.93
C PRO A 305 -5.62 16.63 -9.75
N VAL A 306 -5.95 17.48 -8.79
CA VAL A 306 -5.07 18.51 -8.25
C VAL A 306 -4.42 17.94 -7.00
N LEU A 307 -3.15 17.53 -7.13
CA LEU A 307 -2.44 16.87 -6.03
C LEU A 307 -1.98 17.87 -4.96
N ASN A 308 -1.71 19.13 -5.34
CA ASN A 308 -1.25 20.20 -4.43
C ASN A 308 -1.97 21.54 -4.68
N PRO A 309 -3.23 21.71 -4.21
CA PRO A 309 -3.98 22.96 -4.43
C PRO A 309 -3.40 24.18 -3.68
N GLY A 310 -2.55 23.97 -2.67
CA GLY A 310 -1.93 25.04 -1.87
C GLY A 310 -0.62 25.62 -2.45
N ALA A 311 -0.03 24.99 -3.47
CA ALA A 311 1.11 25.57 -4.19
C ALA A 311 0.56 26.46 -5.30
N ALA A 312 0.26 27.73 -4.97
CA ALA A 312 -0.07 28.73 -5.97
C ALA A 312 1.04 28.73 -7.04
N SER A 313 0.71 28.22 -8.22
CA SER A 313 1.57 28.27 -9.40
C SER A 313 1.81 29.75 -9.72
N SER A 314 3.01 30.23 -9.43
CA SER A 314 3.50 31.49 -9.98
C SER A 314 3.45 31.36 -11.50
N THR A 315 2.42 31.93 -12.10
CA THR A 315 2.25 32.00 -13.55
C THR A 315 3.48 32.71 -14.12
N PRO A 316 4.20 32.15 -15.10
CA PRO A 316 5.19 32.93 -15.84
C PRO A 316 4.41 33.94 -16.68
N THR A 317 4.54 35.22 -16.34
CA THR A 317 4.05 36.32 -17.18
C THR A 317 4.73 36.19 -18.55
N ALA A 318 3.95 35.93 -19.59
CA ALA A 318 4.45 35.93 -20.96
C ALA A 318 5.01 37.32 -21.31
N PRO A 319 6.17 37.42 -21.98
CA PRO A 319 6.65 38.71 -22.46
C PRO A 319 5.79 39.15 -23.64
N SER A 320 5.07 40.24 -23.47
CA SER A 320 4.38 40.95 -24.55
C SER A 320 5.43 41.66 -25.42
N SER A 321 5.75 41.06 -26.56
CA SER A 321 6.45 41.74 -27.65
C SER A 321 5.52 42.76 -28.29
N SER A 322 5.69 44.03 -27.93
CA SER A 322 5.18 45.16 -28.71
C SER A 322 6.34 46.06 -29.13
N THR A 323 6.57 46.03 -30.44
CA THR A 323 7.52 46.84 -31.17
C THR A 323 7.05 48.29 -31.17
N SER A 324 7.84 49.20 -30.59
CA SER A 324 7.83 50.62 -31.00
C SER A 324 9.18 51.27 -30.67
N ALA A 325 9.86 51.73 -31.72
CA ALA A 325 11.01 52.62 -31.61
C ALA A 325 10.56 54.01 -31.09
N PRO A 326 11.45 54.78 -30.46
CA PRO A 326 12.14 55.79 -31.26
C PRO A 326 13.61 56.08 -30.90
N GLN A 327 14.27 56.60 -31.94
CA GLN A 327 15.47 57.40 -32.09
C GLN A 327 16.11 58.10 -30.86
N GLY A 328 17.44 57.99 -30.78
CA GLY A 328 18.34 59.16 -30.93
C GLY A 328 18.96 59.87 -29.71
N HIS A 329 20.21 59.48 -29.38
CA HIS A 329 21.38 60.30 -28.93
C HIS A 329 21.34 61.19 -27.65
N PRO A 330 22.51 61.64 -27.10
CA PRO A 330 23.85 61.04 -27.02
C PRO A 330 24.50 61.10 -25.60
N SER A 331 25.71 60.56 -25.52
CA SER A 331 26.66 60.43 -24.41
C SER A 331 27.04 61.69 -23.61
N ALA A 332 27.34 61.49 -22.32
CA ALA A 332 28.33 62.16 -21.45
C ALA A 332 28.12 61.61 -20.01
N LEU A 333 29.06 61.44 -19.07
CA LEU A 333 30.49 61.70 -18.93
C LEU A 333 30.96 60.99 -17.63
N PHE A 334 32.27 60.71 -17.58
CA PHE A 334 33.08 60.14 -16.50
C PHE A 334 33.08 60.86 -15.14
N ARG A 335 33.27 60.07 -14.06
CA ARG A 335 34.12 60.23 -12.84
C ARG A 335 33.38 59.57 -11.66
N GLY A 336 33.93 58.69 -10.82
CA GLY A 336 35.30 58.45 -10.37
C GLY A 336 35.26 58.43 -8.83
N GLY A 337 35.73 57.36 -8.17
CA GLY A 337 35.76 57.33 -6.70
C GLY A 337 36.15 55.98 -6.09
N ASN A 338 37.43 55.89 -5.67
CA ASN A 338 38.07 54.82 -4.91
C ASN A 338 37.38 54.50 -3.56
N GLY A 339 37.46 53.23 -3.14
CA GLY A 339 37.18 52.81 -1.77
C GLY A 339 37.67 51.39 -1.48
N LYS A 340 38.90 51.29 -0.97
CA LYS A 340 39.61 50.07 -0.56
C LYS A 340 39.23 49.71 0.89
N ALA A 341 39.06 48.42 1.21
CA ALA A 341 39.74 47.72 2.33
C ALA A 341 38.93 46.57 2.97
N ARG A 342 39.67 45.47 3.23
CA ARG A 342 39.55 44.47 4.31
C ARG A 342 38.27 43.62 4.31
N GLY A 343 38.29 42.30 4.40
CA GLY A 343 39.27 41.37 4.95
C GLY A 343 38.45 40.24 5.58
N GLY A 344 38.87 38.98 5.45
CA GLY A 344 38.15 37.87 6.09
C GLY A 344 38.35 36.54 5.38
N LYS A 345 39.38 35.82 5.80
CA LYS A 345 39.52 34.37 5.62
C LYS A 345 38.31 33.67 6.26
N ASN A 346 37.84 32.58 5.66
CA ASN A 346 37.46 31.36 6.37
C ASN A 346 37.42 30.16 5.40
N ASP A 347 38.44 29.33 5.54
CA ASP A 347 38.53 27.88 5.41
C ASP A 347 37.50 27.11 4.56
N ALA A 348 37.99 26.62 3.41
CA ALA A 348 37.44 25.47 2.70
C ALA A 348 38.35 24.24 2.91
N ARG A 349 37.93 23.36 3.83
CA ARG A 349 38.31 21.95 4.00
C ARG A 349 36.94 21.25 4.10
N SER A 350 36.55 20.22 3.35
CA SER A 350 37.28 19.07 2.86
C SER A 350 36.39 18.39 1.81
N LEU A 351 36.81 18.38 0.54
CA LEU A 351 36.28 17.51 -0.51
C LEU A 351 37.34 16.46 -0.79
N LYS A 352 37.33 15.37 -0.02
CA LYS A 352 38.00 14.11 -0.37
C LYS A 352 37.48 13.02 0.55
N THR A 353 37.24 11.86 -0.08
CA THR A 353 37.05 10.55 0.54
C THR A 353 35.62 10.21 0.95
N ILE A 354 34.81 9.75 -0.03
CA ILE A 354 34.00 8.50 0.01
C ILE A 354 33.87 8.07 -1.45
N ARG A 355 34.89 7.41 -1.98
CA ARG A 355 34.81 6.67 -3.26
C ARG A 355 35.49 5.30 -3.19
N ASP A 356 35.79 4.82 -1.98
CA ASP A 356 36.64 3.65 -1.75
C ASP A 356 36.03 2.59 -0.81
N LEU A 357 34.71 2.42 -0.84
CA LEU A 357 34.01 1.33 -0.12
C LEU A 357 33.12 0.45 -1.01
N ARG A 358 33.31 0.47 -2.34
CA ARG A 358 32.55 -0.37 -3.28
C ARG A 358 33.34 -1.51 -3.94
N GLN A 359 34.45 -1.96 -3.34
CA GLN A 359 35.26 -3.02 -3.97
C GLN A 359 35.79 -4.11 -3.02
N LYS A 360 35.12 -4.37 -1.89
CA LYS A 360 35.45 -5.50 -1.00
C LYS A 360 34.25 -6.28 -0.47
N GLN A 361 33.27 -6.55 -1.33
CA GLN A 361 32.17 -7.49 -0.99
C GLN A 361 31.81 -8.44 -2.14
N LYS A 362 32.82 -8.83 -2.93
CA LYS A 362 32.80 -10.05 -3.75
C LYS A 362 34.00 -10.88 -3.33
N ILE A 363 33.78 -11.83 -2.42
CA ILE A 363 34.48 -13.11 -2.19
C ILE A 363 33.99 -13.61 -0.80
N SER A 364 33.42 -14.82 -0.77
CA SER A 364 32.74 -15.47 0.38
C SER A 364 31.36 -14.86 0.68
N ARG A 365 30.23 -15.53 0.45
CA ARG A 365 29.88 -16.95 0.51
C ARG A 365 28.91 -17.32 -0.61
#